data_AF-A0A969KMY5-F1
#
_entry.id   AF-A0A969KMY5-F1
#
_cell.length_a   1.000
_cell.length_b   1.000
_cell.length_c   1.000
_cell.angle_alpha   90.00
_cell.angle_beta   90.00
_cell.angle_gamma   90.00
#
_symmetry.space_group_name_H-M   'P 1'
#
loop_
_entity.id
_entity.type
_entity.pdbx_description
1 polymer ?
#
loop_
_entity_poly.entity_id
_entity_poly.type
_entity_poly.pdbx_seq_one_letter_code
_entity_poly.pdbx_strand_id
1 'polypeptide(L)'
;MNSKYSLTDDPLYYVTIGFFAFFTTGLSAILGQVRFMPLLQALCLTVFLASAIRRGRTNHALLAIGVWLVIQILTITLMTWLAADRVDRAIADGFLLRATYAEWFFAGSPLPGAMSADPGRRLFEVAGVWLGSLLSGGLIGAWFLVRAANMAGFLAGGLILVFDSPLAPIAAFPLWTILRLAGYAGLLVLTGRADADRQLVADPLLDPAP
;
A
#
# COMPACT_ATOMS: atom_id res chain seq x y z
N MET A 1 20.22 -32.80 11.27
CA MET A 1 19.97 -31.60 10.44
C MET A 1 18.81 -30.83 11.06
N ASN A 2 19.08 -29.93 12.00
CA ASN A 2 18.06 -29.02 12.54
C ASN A 2 17.91 -27.87 11.54
N SER A 3 16.87 -27.93 10.72
CA SER A 3 16.45 -26.75 9.94
C SER A 3 16.06 -25.67 10.94
N LYS A 4 16.86 -24.60 11.04
CA LYS A 4 16.53 -23.43 11.88
C LYS A 4 15.21 -22.86 11.37
N TYR A 5 14.15 -23.04 12.14
CA TYR A 5 12.83 -22.52 11.82
C TYR A 5 12.89 -20.99 11.65
N SER A 6 12.45 -20.49 10.50
CA SER A 6 12.36 -19.07 10.23
C SER A 6 10.91 -18.71 9.93
N LEU A 7 10.33 -17.87 10.80
CA LEU A 7 8.97 -17.33 10.66
C LEU A 7 8.66 -16.77 9.26
N THR A 8 9.64 -16.18 8.56
CA THR A 8 9.40 -15.64 7.21
C THR A 8 9.26 -16.72 6.14
N ASP A 9 9.78 -17.94 6.38
CA ASP A 9 9.57 -19.09 5.47
C ASP A 9 8.24 -19.81 5.73
N ASP A 10 7.53 -19.45 6.81
CA ASP A 10 6.26 -20.06 7.20
C ASP A 10 5.10 -19.45 6.37
N PRO A 11 4.32 -20.25 5.63
CA PRO A 11 3.11 -19.79 4.95
C PRO A 11 2.14 -19.04 5.87
N LEU A 12 2.09 -19.38 7.17
CA LEU A 12 1.23 -18.73 8.15
C LEU A 12 1.56 -17.24 8.33
N TYR A 13 2.81 -16.84 8.12
CA TYR A 13 3.22 -15.43 8.16
C TYR A 13 2.47 -14.62 7.08
N TYR A 14 2.39 -15.13 5.86
CA TYR A 14 1.67 -14.48 4.76
C TYR A 14 0.16 -14.51 4.93
N VAL A 15 -0.38 -15.58 5.51
CA VAL A 15 -1.80 -15.66 5.91
C VAL A 15 -2.12 -14.58 6.94
N THR A 16 -1.23 -14.39 7.92
CA THR A 16 -1.38 -13.37 8.97
C THR A 16 -1.34 -11.96 8.38
N ILE A 17 -0.36 -11.68 7.51
CA ILE A 17 -0.29 -10.41 6.75
C ILE A 17 -1.60 -10.16 6.01
N GLY A 18 -2.09 -11.17 5.29
CA GLY A 18 -3.33 -11.04 4.52
C GLY A 18 -4.55 -10.79 5.40
N PHE A 19 -4.66 -11.49 6.53
CA PHE A 19 -5.71 -11.25 7.51
C PHE A 19 -5.68 -9.81 8.04
N PHE A 20 -4.51 -9.29 8.43
CA PHE A 20 -4.39 -7.92 8.90
C PHE A 20 -4.65 -6.89 7.80
N ALA A 21 -4.22 -7.15 6.56
CA ALA A 21 -4.52 -6.28 5.42
C ALA A 21 -6.04 -6.21 5.19
N PHE A 22 -6.74 -7.35 5.19
CA PHE A 22 -8.20 -7.41 5.09
C PHE A 22 -8.88 -6.68 6.26
N PHE A 23 -8.48 -7.00 7.50
CA PHE A 23 -9.12 -6.47 8.70
C PHE A 23 -8.94 -4.96 8.82
N THR A 24 -7.71 -4.46 8.71
CA THR A 24 -7.43 -3.01 8.84
C THR A 24 -8.09 -2.20 7.72
N THR A 25 -8.19 -2.76 6.51
CA THR A 25 -8.86 -2.10 5.38
C THR A 25 -10.38 -2.14 5.53
N GLY A 26 -10.95 -3.32 5.73
CA GLY A 26 -12.39 -3.55 5.81
C GLY A 26 -13.02 -2.86 7.02
N LEU A 27 -12.43 -3.00 8.21
CA LEU A 27 -12.92 -2.33 9.41
C LEU A 27 -12.95 -0.81 9.23
N SER A 28 -11.86 -0.23 8.71
CA SER A 28 -11.78 1.21 8.50
C SER A 28 -12.75 1.72 7.44
N ALA A 29 -12.98 0.93 6.38
CA ALA A 29 -13.97 1.22 5.36
C ALA A 29 -15.39 1.22 5.92
N ILE A 30 -15.73 0.25 6.78
CA ILE A 30 -17.03 0.15 7.44
C ILE A 30 -17.27 1.33 8.39
N LEU A 31 -16.24 1.73 9.13
CA LEU A 31 -16.30 2.85 10.08
C LEU A 31 -16.39 4.22 9.39
N GLY A 32 -16.02 4.34 8.12
CA GLY A 32 -16.13 5.59 7.36
C GLY A 32 -15.19 6.70 7.85
N GLN A 33 -14.08 6.36 8.51
CA GLN A 33 -13.15 7.36 9.07
C GLN A 33 -11.94 7.60 8.15
N VAL A 34 -11.87 8.80 7.55
CA VAL A 34 -10.86 9.20 6.56
C VAL A 34 -9.41 8.91 6.97
N ARG A 35 -9.03 9.29 8.20
CA ARG A 35 -7.62 9.24 8.65
C ARG A 35 -7.23 7.90 9.26
N PHE A 36 -8.20 7.14 9.74
CA PHE A 36 -7.96 5.90 10.46
C PHE A 36 -7.45 4.78 9.55
N MET A 37 -7.99 4.71 8.34
CA MET A 37 -7.66 3.69 7.35
C MET A 37 -6.15 3.62 7.02
N PRO A 38 -5.50 4.69 6.52
CA PRO A 38 -4.08 4.60 6.18
C PRO A 38 -3.18 4.51 7.42
N LEU A 39 -3.59 5.01 8.59
CA LEU A 39 -2.78 4.96 9.81
C LEU A 39 -2.63 3.54 10.35
N LEU A 40 -3.74 2.81 10.52
CA LEU A 40 -3.68 1.42 10.99
C LEU A 40 -2.95 0.52 10.00
N GLN A 41 -3.21 0.69 8.71
CA GLN A 41 -2.54 -0.09 7.68
C GLN A 41 -1.03 0.17 7.69
N ALA A 42 -0.60 1.44 7.79
CA ALA A 42 0.81 1.80 7.83
C ALA A 42 1.51 1.20 9.06
N LEU A 43 0.88 1.30 10.24
CA LEU A 43 1.42 0.75 11.48
C LEU A 43 1.65 -0.76 11.35
N CYS A 44 0.60 -1.51 10.99
CA CYS A 44 0.67 -2.96 10.85
C CYS A 44 1.68 -3.38 9.77
N LEU A 45 1.63 -2.75 8.59
CA LEU A 45 2.56 -3.06 7.50
C LEU A 45 4.01 -2.81 7.92
N THR A 46 4.28 -1.72 8.63
CA THR A 46 5.64 -1.38 9.11
C THR A 46 6.17 -2.43 10.08
N VAL A 47 5.33 -2.95 10.99
CA VAL A 47 5.73 -4.01 11.93
C VAL A 47 6.09 -5.30 11.18
N PHE A 48 5.24 -5.73 10.24
CA PHE A 48 5.54 -6.90 9.41
C PHE A 48 6.79 -6.69 8.59
N LEU A 49 6.93 -5.53 7.96
CA LEU A 49 8.08 -5.21 7.14
C LEU A 49 9.38 -5.20 7.95
N ALA A 50 9.38 -4.58 9.13
CA ALA A 50 10.52 -4.55 10.02
C ALA A 50 11.00 -5.97 10.39
N SER A 51 10.06 -6.92 10.58
CA SER A 51 10.41 -8.31 10.89
C SER A 51 11.16 -9.01 9.75
N ALA A 52 10.78 -8.75 8.49
CA ALA A 52 11.42 -9.34 7.32
C ALA A 52 12.75 -8.67 6.99
N ILE A 53 12.82 -7.33 7.11
CA ILE A 53 14.03 -6.54 6.82
C ILE A 53 15.14 -6.84 7.84
N ARG A 54 14.81 -6.95 9.13
CA ARG A 54 15.79 -7.29 10.19
C ARG A 54 16.45 -8.65 9.99
N ARG A 55 15.83 -9.54 9.25
CA ARG A 55 16.39 -10.86 8.90
C ARG A 55 17.24 -10.83 7.61
N GLY A 56 17.44 -9.66 7.02
CA GLY A 56 18.18 -9.49 5.75
C GLY A 56 17.45 -10.01 4.52
N ARG A 57 16.15 -10.34 4.63
CA ARG A 57 15.38 -11.02 3.57
C ARG A 57 14.53 -10.05 2.75
N THR A 58 15.20 -9.27 1.89
CA THR A 58 14.58 -8.25 1.02
C THR A 58 13.46 -8.82 0.12
N ASN A 59 13.64 -10.03 -0.40
CA ASN A 59 12.63 -10.68 -1.25
C ASN A 59 11.33 -10.95 -0.48
N HIS A 60 11.43 -11.37 0.78
CA HIS A 60 10.28 -11.67 1.62
C HIS A 60 9.55 -10.39 2.05
N ALA A 61 10.29 -9.30 2.24
CA ALA A 61 9.73 -7.97 2.48
C ALA A 61 8.90 -7.48 1.27
N LEU A 62 9.42 -7.63 0.05
CA LEU A 62 8.66 -7.31 -1.17
C LEU A 62 7.43 -8.20 -1.35
N LEU A 63 7.55 -9.51 -1.07
CA LEU A 63 6.41 -10.43 -1.14
C LEU A 63 5.34 -10.07 -0.11
N ALA A 64 5.74 -9.76 1.13
CA ALA A 64 4.83 -9.30 2.18
C ALA A 64 4.06 -8.03 1.77
N ILE A 65 4.75 -7.04 1.21
CA ILE A 65 4.11 -5.84 0.66
C ILE A 65 3.18 -6.20 -0.50
N GLY A 66 3.61 -7.07 -1.42
CA GLY A 66 2.80 -7.51 -2.55
C GLY A 66 1.48 -8.16 -2.12
N VAL A 67 1.54 -9.12 -1.20
CA VAL A 67 0.37 -9.79 -0.62
C VAL A 67 -0.54 -8.77 0.08
N TRP A 68 0.04 -7.87 0.87
CA TRP A 68 -0.69 -6.80 1.54
C TRP A 68 -1.44 -5.92 0.54
N LEU A 69 -0.75 -5.41 -0.49
CA LEU A 69 -1.33 -4.52 -1.49
C LEU A 69 -2.44 -5.19 -2.28
N VAL A 70 -2.26 -6.43 -2.71
CA VAL A 70 -3.28 -7.19 -3.45
C VAL A 70 -4.54 -7.33 -2.61
N ILE A 71 -4.41 -7.80 -1.36
CA ILE A 71 -5.56 -8.01 -0.48
C ILE A 71 -6.23 -6.68 -0.13
N GLN A 72 -5.45 -5.66 0.19
CA GLN A 72 -5.96 -4.31 0.47
C GLN A 72 -6.76 -3.74 -0.71
N ILE A 73 -6.20 -3.80 -1.92
CA ILE A 73 -6.86 -3.30 -3.15
C ILE A 73 -8.15 -4.07 -3.39
N LEU A 74 -8.12 -5.41 -3.36
CA LEU A 74 -9.32 -6.23 -3.54
C LEU A 74 -10.39 -5.92 -2.49
N THR A 75 -9.98 -5.76 -1.23
CA THR A 75 -10.91 -5.46 -0.14
C THR A 75 -11.60 -4.12 -0.35
N ILE A 76 -10.84 -3.05 -0.64
CA ILE A 76 -11.44 -1.74 -0.81
C ILE A 76 -12.24 -1.64 -2.11
N THR A 77 -11.81 -2.31 -3.18
CA THR A 77 -12.59 -2.43 -4.43
C THR A 77 -13.95 -3.09 -4.17
N LEU A 78 -13.96 -4.22 -3.45
CA LEU A 78 -15.19 -4.92 -3.07
C LEU A 78 -16.08 -4.06 -2.16
N MET A 79 -15.50 -3.38 -1.17
CA MET A 79 -16.25 -2.49 -0.28
C MET A 79 -16.83 -1.29 -1.02
N THR A 80 -16.11 -0.70 -1.98
CA THR A 80 -16.64 0.38 -2.81
C THR A 80 -17.78 -0.13 -3.67
N TRP A 81 -17.68 -1.34 -4.21
CA TRP A 81 -18.76 -1.93 -5.01
C TRP A 81 -20.03 -2.18 -4.17
N LEU A 82 -19.88 -2.71 -2.94
CA LEU A 82 -21.02 -3.08 -2.09
C LEU A 82 -21.60 -1.90 -1.28
N ALA A 83 -20.77 -0.91 -0.94
CA ALA A 83 -21.12 0.15 0.01
C ALA A 83 -20.38 1.46 -0.31
N ALA A 84 -20.51 1.94 -1.54
CA ALA A 84 -19.82 3.12 -2.06
C ALA A 84 -19.90 4.35 -1.14
N ASP A 85 -21.08 4.64 -0.57
CA ASP A 85 -21.32 5.80 0.32
C ASP A 85 -20.51 5.74 1.62
N ARG A 86 -20.19 4.54 2.10
CA ARG A 86 -19.36 4.37 3.31
C ARG A 86 -17.89 4.59 2.98
N VAL A 87 -17.44 4.06 1.84
CA VAL A 87 -16.05 4.19 1.41
C VAL A 87 -15.74 5.63 0.97
N ASP A 88 -16.70 6.35 0.39
CA ASP A 88 -16.56 7.79 0.09
C ASP A 88 -16.21 8.62 1.31
N ARG A 89 -16.79 8.28 2.46
CA ARG A 89 -16.47 8.95 3.73
C ARG A 89 -15.15 8.48 4.32
N ALA A 90 -14.69 7.28 3.96
CA ALA A 90 -13.39 6.75 4.40
C ALA A 90 -12.22 7.24 3.52
N ILE A 91 -12.48 7.76 2.32
CA ILE A 91 -11.47 8.32 1.41
C ILE A 91 -11.55 9.84 1.42
N ALA A 92 -10.41 10.50 1.59
CA ALA A 92 -10.36 11.96 1.50
C ALA A 92 -10.85 12.42 0.13
N ASP A 93 -11.92 13.22 0.11
CA ASP A 93 -12.59 13.72 -1.09
C ASP A 93 -13.06 12.61 -2.04
N GLY A 94 -13.48 11.45 -1.51
CA GLY A 94 -13.85 10.26 -2.29
C GLY A 94 -14.84 10.53 -3.42
N PHE A 95 -15.88 11.33 -3.16
CA PHE A 95 -16.86 11.72 -4.17
C PHE A 95 -16.23 12.50 -5.34
N LEU A 96 -15.43 13.52 -5.05
CA LEU A 96 -14.73 14.32 -6.07
C LEU A 96 -13.71 13.48 -6.83
N LEU A 97 -13.00 12.59 -6.13
CA LEU A 97 -12.03 11.68 -6.73
C LEU A 97 -12.71 10.72 -7.72
N ARG A 98 -13.90 10.23 -7.41
CA ARG A 98 -14.67 9.36 -8.31
C ARG A 98 -15.15 10.12 -9.54
N ALA A 99 -15.64 11.35 -9.37
CA ALA A 99 -16.07 12.21 -10.48
C ALA A 99 -14.92 12.52 -11.45
N THR A 100 -13.76 12.97 -10.92
CA THR A 100 -12.57 13.25 -11.75
C THR A 100 -12.03 12.02 -12.47
N TYR A 101 -12.20 10.84 -11.89
CA TYR A 101 -11.80 9.59 -12.53
C TYR A 101 -12.74 9.17 -13.66
N ALA A 102 -14.05 9.38 -13.49
CA ALA A 102 -15.02 9.19 -14.58
C ALA A 102 -14.77 10.19 -15.73
N GLU A 103 -14.43 11.44 -15.42
CA GLU A 103 -14.03 12.43 -16.42
C GLU A 103 -12.77 12.02 -17.19
N TRP A 104 -11.74 11.50 -16.52
CA TRP A 104 -10.56 10.95 -17.24
C TRP A 104 -10.97 9.86 -18.22
N PHE A 105 -11.82 8.93 -17.78
CA PHE A 105 -12.17 7.78 -18.60
C PHE A 105 -13.05 8.15 -19.80
N PHE A 106 -14.08 9.00 -19.61
CA PHE A 106 -15.06 9.32 -20.65
C PHE A 106 -14.78 10.61 -21.42
N ALA A 107 -14.22 11.63 -20.76
CA ALA A 107 -13.99 12.95 -21.35
C ALA A 107 -12.52 13.15 -21.78
N GLY A 108 -11.64 12.17 -21.54
CA GLY A 108 -10.22 12.28 -21.90
C GLY A 108 -9.45 13.31 -21.07
N SER A 109 -10.00 13.74 -19.92
CA SER A 109 -9.32 14.60 -18.96
C SER A 109 -8.03 13.96 -18.45
N PRO A 110 -7.06 14.69 -17.88
CA PRO A 110 -5.84 14.09 -17.33
C PRO A 110 -6.13 13.06 -16.23
N LEU A 111 -5.42 11.93 -16.24
CA LEU A 111 -5.57 10.86 -15.25
C LEU A 111 -5.30 11.38 -13.83
N PRO A 112 -6.28 11.29 -12.89
CA PRO A 112 -6.05 11.62 -11.50
C PRO A 112 -4.98 10.70 -10.94
N GLY A 113 -3.91 11.27 -10.36
CA GLY A 113 -2.79 10.44 -9.91
C GLY A 113 -1.58 10.42 -10.84
N ALA A 114 -1.72 10.89 -12.09
CA ALA A 114 -0.62 10.87 -13.06
C ALA A 114 0.45 11.92 -12.77
N MET A 115 1.67 11.65 -13.24
CA MET A 115 2.77 12.64 -13.25
C MET A 115 2.44 13.82 -14.15
N SER A 116 1.76 13.58 -15.27
CA SER A 116 1.37 14.61 -16.23
C SER A 116 0.30 15.57 -15.71
N ALA A 117 -0.52 15.12 -14.75
CA ALA A 117 -1.61 15.93 -14.20
C ALA A 117 -1.12 16.91 -13.11
N ASP A 118 -0.18 16.49 -12.26
CA ASP A 118 0.35 17.32 -11.16
C ASP A 118 1.78 16.87 -10.78
N PRO A 119 2.81 17.25 -11.57
CA PRO A 119 4.17 16.76 -11.38
C PRO A 119 4.77 17.23 -10.05
N GLY A 120 4.45 18.45 -9.58
CA GLY A 120 4.98 19.00 -8.34
C GLY A 120 4.53 18.20 -7.12
N ARG A 121 3.23 17.90 -7.02
CA ARG A 121 2.71 17.05 -5.94
C ARG A 121 3.29 15.65 -5.98
N ARG A 122 3.55 15.09 -7.15
CA ARG A 122 4.16 13.74 -7.28
C ARG A 122 5.60 13.71 -6.81
N LEU A 123 6.39 14.72 -7.16
CA LEU A 123 7.76 14.85 -6.63
C LEU A 123 7.75 14.96 -5.11
N PHE A 124 6.82 15.75 -4.55
CA PHE A 124 6.65 15.86 -3.10
C PHE A 124 6.25 14.53 -2.46
N GLU A 125 5.36 13.75 -3.07
CA GLU A 125 4.99 12.42 -2.58
C GLU A 125 6.18 11.45 -2.63
N VAL A 126 6.97 11.44 -3.72
CA VAL A 126 8.17 10.59 -3.82
C VAL A 126 9.21 10.98 -2.78
N ALA A 127 9.46 12.28 -2.62
CA ALA A 127 10.34 12.80 -1.57
C ALA A 127 9.80 12.46 -0.17
N GLY A 128 8.49 12.53 0.03
CA GLY A 128 7.81 12.16 1.27
C GLY A 128 7.91 10.67 1.60
N VAL A 129 7.80 9.79 0.59
CA VAL A 129 8.07 8.35 0.75
C VAL A 129 9.53 8.13 1.12
N TRP A 130 10.45 8.74 0.38
CA TRP A 130 11.89 8.52 0.57
C TRP A 130 12.40 9.06 1.91
N LEU A 131 12.22 10.35 2.17
CA LEU A 131 12.61 11.00 3.43
C LEU A 131 11.79 10.46 4.61
N GLY A 132 10.48 10.28 4.42
CA GLY A 132 9.61 9.76 5.46
C GLY A 132 10.00 8.35 5.88
N SER A 133 10.29 7.45 4.95
CA SER A 133 10.79 6.12 5.30
C SER A 133 12.09 6.18 6.09
N LEU A 134 13.06 6.98 5.65
CA LEU A 134 14.36 7.10 6.33
C LEU A 134 14.24 7.66 7.74
N LEU A 135 13.40 8.68 7.95
CA LEU A 135 13.28 9.36 9.23
C LEU A 135 12.40 8.63 10.25
N SER A 136 11.56 7.69 9.81
CA SER A 136 10.57 7.02 10.66
C SER A 136 10.70 5.50 10.72
N GLY A 137 11.81 4.93 10.20
CA GLY A 137 11.99 3.48 10.11
C GLY A 137 10.96 2.81 9.20
N GLY A 138 10.49 3.53 8.18
CA GLY A 138 9.51 3.05 7.19
C GLY A 138 8.06 3.44 7.44
N LEU A 139 7.69 3.95 8.62
CA LEU A 139 6.28 4.20 8.95
C LEU A 139 5.60 5.23 8.03
N ILE A 140 6.22 6.38 7.80
CA ILE A 140 5.67 7.44 6.94
C ILE A 140 5.65 6.99 5.48
N GLY A 141 6.67 6.27 5.01
CA GLY A 141 6.65 5.71 3.66
C GLY A 141 5.57 4.65 3.46
N ALA A 142 5.38 3.77 4.44
CA ALA A 142 4.28 2.81 4.45
C ALA A 142 2.92 3.52 4.42
N TRP A 143 2.78 4.64 5.13
CA TRP A 143 1.57 5.48 5.08
C TRP A 143 1.27 6.03 3.68
N PHE A 144 2.28 6.57 2.97
CA PHE A 144 2.09 7.00 1.58
C PHE A 144 1.73 5.84 0.65
N LEU A 145 2.37 4.68 0.83
CA LEU A 145 2.13 3.48 0.03
C LEU A 145 0.68 2.98 0.21
N VAL A 146 0.24 2.76 1.44
CA VAL A 146 -1.11 2.25 1.71
C VAL A 146 -2.18 3.26 1.33
N ARG A 147 -1.91 4.57 1.49
CA ARG A 147 -2.81 5.62 1.00
C ARG A 147 -2.97 5.57 -0.51
N ALA A 148 -1.88 5.41 -1.26
CA ALA A 148 -1.93 5.27 -2.70
C ALA A 148 -2.69 4.00 -3.12
N ALA A 149 -2.51 2.88 -2.41
CA ALA A 149 -3.22 1.63 -2.68
C ALA A 149 -4.73 1.74 -2.38
N ASN A 150 -5.12 2.42 -1.29
CA ASN A 150 -6.53 2.69 -0.97
C ASN A 150 -7.20 3.50 -2.10
N MET A 151 -6.55 4.57 -2.56
CA MET A 151 -7.07 5.36 -3.67
C MET A 151 -7.21 4.51 -4.93
N ALA A 152 -6.21 3.68 -5.24
CA ALA A 152 -6.24 2.82 -6.41
C ALA A 152 -7.40 1.81 -6.39
N GLY A 153 -7.59 1.11 -5.27
CA GLY A 153 -8.69 0.16 -5.13
C GLY A 153 -10.06 0.84 -5.06
N PHE A 154 -10.15 2.04 -4.46
CA PHE A 154 -11.37 2.84 -4.44
C PHE A 154 -11.80 3.22 -5.87
N LEU A 155 -10.86 3.72 -6.68
CA LEU A 155 -11.10 4.08 -8.08
C LEU A 155 -11.48 2.85 -8.92
N ALA A 156 -10.82 1.72 -8.70
CA ALA A 156 -11.19 0.45 -9.33
C ALA A 156 -12.61 0.02 -8.98
N GLY A 157 -13.03 0.12 -7.71
CA GLY A 157 -14.40 -0.18 -7.31
C GLY A 157 -15.41 0.79 -7.90
N GLY A 158 -15.04 2.06 -8.05
CA GLY A 158 -15.85 3.06 -8.75
C GLY A 158 -16.11 2.69 -10.22
N LEU A 159 -15.12 2.12 -10.91
CA LEU A 159 -15.29 1.64 -12.29
C LEU A 159 -16.31 0.51 -12.39
N ILE A 160 -16.33 -0.41 -11.42
CA ILE A 160 -17.34 -1.50 -11.41
C ILE A 160 -18.75 -0.90 -11.40
N LEU A 161 -18.97 0.13 -10.58
CA LEU A 161 -20.27 0.82 -10.49
C LEU A 161 -20.62 1.59 -11.77
N VAL A 162 -19.62 2.22 -12.39
CA VAL A 162 -19.80 3.01 -13.62
C VAL A 162 -20.10 2.14 -14.84
N PHE A 163 -19.40 1.01 -14.97
CA PHE A 163 -19.54 0.09 -16.11
C PHE A 163 -20.55 -1.04 -15.87
N ASP A 164 -21.11 -1.14 -14.66
CA ASP A 164 -21.94 -2.26 -14.20
C ASP A 164 -21.30 -3.62 -14.54
N SER A 165 -19.97 -3.72 -14.36
CA SER A 165 -19.19 -4.88 -14.76
C SER A 165 -18.06 -5.18 -13.79
N PRO A 166 -17.98 -6.40 -13.23
CA PRO A 166 -16.92 -6.78 -12.30
C PRO A 166 -15.53 -6.88 -12.97
N LEU A 167 -15.49 -6.94 -14.30
CA LEU A 167 -14.24 -7.00 -15.08
C LEU A 167 -13.71 -5.61 -15.44
N ALA A 168 -14.48 -4.54 -15.21
CA ALA A 168 -14.09 -3.17 -15.54
C ALA A 168 -12.72 -2.75 -14.95
N PRO A 169 -12.33 -3.13 -13.71
CA PRO A 169 -11.01 -2.85 -13.20
C PRO A 169 -9.88 -3.42 -14.06
N ILE A 170 -10.04 -4.62 -14.63
CA ILE A 170 -8.97 -5.25 -15.42
C ILE A 170 -8.66 -4.43 -16.68
N ALA A 171 -9.70 -3.89 -17.32
CA ALA A 171 -9.56 -3.10 -18.53
C ALA A 171 -9.11 -1.66 -18.27
N ALA A 172 -9.43 -1.10 -17.09
CA ALA A 172 -9.31 0.33 -16.82
C ALA A 172 -8.40 0.68 -15.62
N PHE A 173 -7.70 -0.31 -15.03
CA PHE A 173 -6.69 -0.04 -14.02
C PHE A 173 -5.45 0.59 -14.67
N PRO A 174 -5.06 1.83 -14.33
CA PRO A 174 -4.00 2.52 -15.06
C PRO A 174 -2.66 1.86 -14.76
N LEU A 175 -1.89 1.53 -15.80
CA LEU A 175 -0.54 0.98 -15.67
C LEU A 175 0.35 1.88 -14.80
N TRP A 176 0.17 3.19 -14.90
CA TRP A 176 0.85 4.17 -14.07
C TRP A 176 0.65 3.94 -12.57
N THR A 177 -0.55 3.55 -12.14
CA THR A 177 -0.85 3.25 -10.74
C THR A 177 -0.06 2.05 -10.25
N ILE A 178 0.08 1.01 -11.08
CA ILE A 178 0.89 -0.19 -10.77
C ILE A 178 2.36 0.21 -10.61
N LEU A 179 2.90 0.95 -11.57
CA LEU A 179 4.29 1.43 -11.53
C LEU A 179 4.57 2.29 -10.29
N ARG A 180 3.62 3.17 -9.92
CA ARG A 180 3.73 4.02 -8.73
C ARG A 180 3.75 3.18 -7.45
N LEU A 181 2.85 2.21 -7.30
CA LEU A 181 2.82 1.34 -6.12
C LEU A 181 4.09 0.48 -6.02
N ALA A 182 4.56 -0.06 -7.14
CA ALA A 182 5.81 -0.81 -7.21
C ALA A 182 7.02 0.06 -6.83
N GLY A 183 7.07 1.29 -7.34
CA GLY A 183 8.12 2.26 -7.00
C GLY A 183 8.15 2.61 -5.52
N TYR A 184 6.97 2.86 -4.91
CA TYR A 184 6.87 3.13 -3.48
C TYR A 184 7.26 1.92 -2.62
N ALA A 185 6.81 0.71 -3.00
CA ALA A 185 7.19 -0.53 -2.34
C ALA A 185 8.72 -0.74 -2.39
N GLY A 186 9.32 -0.54 -3.57
CA GLY A 186 10.78 -0.63 -3.75
C GLY A 186 11.54 0.38 -2.88
N LEU A 187 11.14 1.65 -2.89
CA LEU A 187 11.75 2.70 -2.06
C LEU A 187 11.65 2.37 -0.56
N LEU A 188 10.48 1.90 -0.12
CA LEU A 188 10.25 1.53 1.28
C LEU A 188 11.18 0.39 1.72
N VAL A 189 11.35 -0.63 0.88
CA VAL A 189 12.23 -1.76 1.18
C VAL A 189 13.70 -1.35 1.13
N LEU A 190 14.11 -0.55 0.15
CA LEU A 190 15.49 -0.08 0.01
C LEU A 190 15.93 0.78 1.20
N THR A 191 15.07 1.72 1.62
CA THR A 191 15.34 2.59 2.76
C THR A 191 15.37 1.81 4.08
N GLY A 192 14.46 0.85 4.27
CA GLY A 192 14.48 -0.02 5.44
C GLY A 192 15.72 -0.93 5.49
N ARG A 193 16.18 -1.45 4.34
CA ARG A 193 17.41 -2.24 4.25
C ARG A 193 18.64 -1.41 4.64
N ALA A 194 18.74 -0.19 4.10
CA ALA A 194 19.84 0.72 4.40
C ALA A 194 19.90 1.08 5.89
N ASP A 195 18.76 1.24 6.56
CA ASP A 195 18.70 1.48 8.01
C ASP A 195 19.14 0.26 8.82
N ALA A 196 18.69 -0.94 8.45
CA ALA A 196 19.12 -2.17 9.11
C ALA A 196 20.64 -2.41 8.98
N ASP A 197 21.21 -2.15 7.81
CA ASP A 197 22.66 -2.27 7.60
C ASP A 197 23.45 -1.24 8.43
N ARG A 198 22.93 -0.02 8.60
CA ARG A 198 23.53 0.99 9.49
C ARG A 198 23.50 0.55 10.96
N GLN A 199 22.40 -0.05 11.42
CA GLN A 199 22.27 -0.52 12.80
C GLN A 199 23.26 -1.65 13.11
N LEU A 200 23.48 -2.57 12.16
CA LEU A 200 24.49 -3.63 12.29
C LEU A 200 25.92 -3.10 12.40
N VAL A 201 26.25 -2.04 11.65
CA VAL A 201 27.57 -1.38 11.74
C VAL A 201 27.73 -0.63 13.07
N ALA A 202 26.66 -0.03 13.58
CA ALA A 202 26.68 0.75 14.81
C ALA A 202 26.72 -0.12 16.08
N ASP A 203 26.11 -1.31 16.05
CA ASP A 203 26.10 -2.26 17.14
C ASP A 203 26.31 -3.70 16.63
N PRO A 204 27.57 -4.19 16.58
CA PRO A 204 27.88 -5.52 16.08
C PRO A 204 27.35 -6.65 16.96
N LEU A 205 26.83 -6.35 18.16
CA LEU A 205 26.13 -7.35 19.00
C LEU A 205 24.72 -7.68 18.46
N LEU A 206 24.21 -6.90 17.50
CA LEU A 206 22.97 -7.18 16.77
C LEU A 206 23.16 -8.15 15.60
N ASP A 207 24.37 -8.66 15.36
CA ASP A 207 24.65 -9.64 14.32
C ASP A 207 23.82 -10.93 14.59
N PRO A 208 22.86 -11.28 13.71
CA PRO A 208 22.15 -12.53 13.85
C PRO A 208 23.12 -13.67 13.51
N ALA A 209 23.78 -14.20 14.54
CA ALA A 209 24.71 -15.32 14.43
C ALA A 209 24.19 -16.44 13.48
N PRO A 210 25.09 -17.04 12.66
CA PRO A 210 24.77 -17.85 11.48
C PRO A 210 23.87 -19.04 11.80
#